data_AF-A0A5P8P004-F1
#
_entry.id   AF-A0A5P8P004-F1
#
_cell.length_a   1.000
_cell.length_b   1.000
_cell.length_c   1.000
_cell.angle_alpha   90.00
_cell.angle_beta   90.00
_cell.angle_gamma   90.00
#
_symmetry.space_group_name_H-M   'P 1'
#
loop_
_entity.id
_entity.type
_entity.pdbx_description
1 polymer ?
#
loop_
_entity_poly.entity_id
_entity_poly.type
_entity_poly.pdbx_seq_one_letter_code
_entity_poly.pdbx_strand_id
1 'polypeptide(L)'
;MISFALIGGILLNIGAFLTFRGKIYESIVVYLLADVCWIVMAWEREDFVGVISIILGVTFGLLAFIKMYRGDMYKSLNKEDIKDDLQN
;
A
#
# COMPACT_ATOMS: atom_id res chain seq x y z
N MET A 1 -12.22 26.15 -2.96
CA MET A 1 -11.58 25.20 -2.02
C MET A 1 -11.33 23.91 -2.78
N ILE A 2 -10.09 23.63 -3.17
CA ILE A 2 -9.73 22.31 -3.70
C ILE A 2 -9.70 21.37 -2.50
N SER A 3 -10.56 20.36 -2.49
CA SER A 3 -10.59 19.37 -1.43
C SER A 3 -9.32 18.52 -1.50
N PHE A 4 -8.61 18.32 -0.39
CA PHE A 4 -7.49 17.37 -0.31
C PHE A 4 -7.90 15.96 -0.76
N ALA A 5 -9.19 15.63 -0.68
CA ALA A 5 -9.74 14.39 -1.23
C ALA A 5 -9.58 14.26 -2.76
N LEU A 6 -9.71 15.38 -3.49
CA LEU A 6 -9.50 15.42 -4.95
C LEU A 6 -8.04 15.18 -5.29
N ILE A 7 -7.11 15.78 -4.52
CA ILE A 7 -5.67 15.57 -4.70
C ILE A 7 -5.33 14.10 -4.42
N GLY A 8 -5.78 13.55 -3.28
CA GLY A 8 -5.60 12.13 -2.98
C GLY A 8 -6.17 11.20 -4.05
N GLY A 9 -7.34 11.52 -4.60
CA GLY A 9 -7.94 10.77 -5.71
C GLY A 9 -7.10 10.80 -7.00
N ILE A 10 -6.47 11.93 -7.33
CA ILE A 10 -5.56 12.01 -8.48
C ILE A 10 -4.31 11.17 -8.22
N LEU A 11 -3.72 11.23 -7.02
CA LEU A 11 -2.58 10.40 -6.66
C LEU A 11 -2.91 8.91 -6.77
N LEU A 12 -4.10 8.48 -6.34
CA LEU A 12 -4.55 7.09 -6.51
C LEU A 12 -4.60 6.64 -7.98
N ASN A 13 -5.09 7.50 -8.88
CA ASN A 13 -5.10 7.17 -10.30
C ASN A 13 -3.67 7.04 -10.86
N ILE A 14 -2.75 7.90 -10.42
CA ILE A 14 -1.33 7.81 -10.78
C ILE A 14 -0.73 6.51 -10.24
N GLY A 15 -0.94 6.19 -8.96
CA GLY A 15 -0.48 4.94 -8.36
C GLY A 15 -1.00 3.71 -9.11
N ALA A 16 -2.29 3.68 -9.46
CA ALA A 16 -2.90 2.60 -10.23
C ALA A 16 -2.24 2.45 -11.61
N PHE A 17 -1.92 3.56 -12.28
CA PHE A 17 -1.19 3.54 -13.54
C PHE A 17 0.24 3.02 -13.40
N LEU A 18 0.96 3.39 -12.33
CA LEU A 18 2.29 2.85 -12.05
C LEU A 18 2.25 1.34 -11.74
N THR A 19 1.23 0.87 -11.02
CA THR A 19 1.00 -0.57 -10.79
C THR A 19 0.80 -1.30 -12.11
N PHE A 20 -0.01 -0.73 -13.03
CA PHE A 20 -0.24 -1.33 -14.35
C PHE A 20 1.05 -1.44 -15.17
N ARG A 21 2.00 -0.52 -14.99
CA ARG A 21 3.34 -0.59 -15.63
C ARG A 21 4.32 -1.55 -14.94
N GLY A 22 3.91 -2.27 -13.90
CA GLY A 22 4.76 -3.19 -13.15
C GLY A 22 5.68 -2.52 -12.12
N LYS A 23 5.53 -1.21 -11.90
CA LYS A 23 6.33 -0.45 -10.92
C LYS A 23 5.66 -0.43 -9.55
N ILE A 24 5.54 -1.61 -8.95
CA ILE A 24 4.78 -1.82 -7.69
C ILE A 24 5.37 -0.98 -6.54
N TYR A 25 6.69 -0.91 -6.40
CA TYR A 25 7.34 -0.13 -5.34
C TYR A 25 7.04 1.37 -5.41
N GLU A 26 7.05 1.92 -6.62
CA GLU A 26 6.83 3.35 -6.86
C GLU A 26 5.34 3.70 -6.68
N SER A 27 4.43 2.80 -7.08
CA SER A 27 2.99 2.91 -6.81
C SER A 27 2.65 2.97 -5.32
N ILE A 28 3.29 2.11 -4.51
CA ILE A 28 3.04 2.06 -3.06
C ILE A 28 3.43 3.38 -2.39
N VAL A 29 4.53 4.01 -2.81
CA VAL A 29 4.91 5.34 -2.30
C VAL A 29 3.84 6.39 -2.66
N VAL A 30 3.31 6.36 -3.88
CA VAL A 30 2.25 7.29 -4.31
C VAL A 30 0.95 7.06 -3.52
N TYR A 31 0.61 5.81 -3.21
CA TYR A 31 -0.56 5.49 -2.37
C TYR A 31 -0.38 5.96 -0.93
N LEU A 32 0.80 5.79 -0.34
CA LEU A 32 1.08 6.32 1.00
C LEU A 32 0.95 7.85 1.06
N LEU A 33 1.35 8.56 0.00
CA LEU A 33 1.14 10.00 -0.09
C LEU A 33 -0.34 10.37 -0.21
N ALA A 34 -1.14 9.58 -0.95
CA ALA A 34 -2.59 9.76 -1.03
C ALA A 34 -3.26 9.57 0.35
N ASP A 35 -2.82 8.57 1.12
CA ASP A 35 -3.33 8.32 2.47
C ASP A 35 -3.04 9.50 3.42
N VAL A 36 -1.87 10.14 3.32
CA VAL A 36 -1.57 11.37 4.10
C VAL A 36 -2.55 12.50 3.75
N CYS A 37 -2.89 12.68 2.47
CA CYS A 37 -3.88 13.67 2.06
C CYS A 37 -5.27 13.38 2.66
N TRP A 38 -5.65 12.11 2.77
CA TRP A 38 -6.92 11.71 3.37
C TRP A 38 -6.93 11.80 4.89
N ILE A 39 -5.80 11.58 5.57
CA ILE A 39 -5.67 11.81 7.02
C ILE A 39 -5.87 13.29 7.34
N VAL A 40 -5.23 14.19 6.59
CA VAL A 40 -5.40 15.65 6.77
C VAL A 40 -6.86 16.05 6.56
N MET A 41 -7.52 15.49 5.54
CA MET A 41 -8.93 15.75 5.26
C MET A 41 -9.88 15.21 6.36
N ALA A 42 -9.63 14.01 6.86
CA ALA A 42 -10.41 13.43 7.95
C ALA A 42 -10.23 14.20 9.26
N TRP A 43 -9.01 14.71 9.51
CA TRP A 43 -8.72 15.59 10.64
C TRP A 43 -9.48 16.92 10.55
N GLU A 44 -9.50 17.56 9.38
CA GLU A 44 -10.29 18.79 9.15
C GLU A 44 -11.80 18.56 9.31
N ARG A 45 -12.29 17.35 9.11
CA ARG A 45 -13.70 16.97 9.28
C ARG A 45 -14.05 16.43 10.66
N GLU A 46 -13.11 16.46 11.61
CA GLU A 46 -13.25 15.90 12.96
C GLU A 46 -13.67 14.42 12.97
N ASP A 47 -13.40 13.69 11.87
CA ASP A 47 -13.72 12.28 11.73
C ASP A 47 -12.58 11.41 12.26
N PHE A 48 -12.53 11.30 13.59
CA PHE A 48 -11.54 10.50 14.30
C PHE A 48 -11.60 9.01 13.92
N VAL A 49 -12.79 8.49 13.58
CA VAL A 49 -12.94 7.10 13.15
C VAL A 49 -12.29 6.90 11.78
N GLY A 50 -12.50 7.84 10.86
CA GLY A 50 -11.83 7.87 9.56
C GLY A 50 -10.30 7.92 9.68
N VAL A 51 -9.78 8.79 10.55
CA VAL A 51 -8.33 8.89 10.80
C VAL A 51 -7.75 7.57 11.30
N ILE A 52 -8.37 6.94 12.31
CA ILE A 52 -7.89 5.67 12.87
C ILE A 52 -7.94 4.55 11.81
N SER A 53 -9.01 4.49 11.03
CA SER A 53 -9.17 3.51 9.95
C SER A 53 -8.05 3.62 8.90
N ILE A 54 -7.74 4.84 8.46
CA ILE A 54 -6.66 5.08 7.48
C ILE A 54 -5.31 4.71 8.08
N ILE A 55 -5.02 5.08 9.32
CA ILE A 55 -3.76 4.73 10.00
C ILE A 55 -3.56 3.22 10.08
N LEU A 56 -4.62 2.47 10.43
CA LEU A 56 -4.56 1.01 10.45
C LEU A 56 -4.30 0.46 9.04
N GLY A 57 -5.02 0.95 8.02
CA GLY A 57 -4.83 0.57 6.63
C GLY A 57 -3.39 0.79 6.14
N VAL A 58 -2.83 1.97 6.40
CA VAL A 58 -1.44 2.34 6.08
C VAL A 58 -0.45 1.42 6.78
N THR A 59 -0.67 1.11 8.05
CA THR A 59 0.21 0.24 8.84
C THR A 59 0.23 -1.18 8.27
N PHE A 60 -0.93 -1.75 7.97
CA PHE A 60 -1.01 -3.07 7.33
C PHE A 60 -0.41 -3.06 5.91
N GLY A 61 -0.63 -2.00 5.13
CA GLY A 61 -0.02 -1.81 3.81
C GLY A 61 1.51 -1.76 3.86
N LEU A 62 2.07 -1.03 4.83
CA LEU A 62 3.51 -0.97 5.08
C LEU A 62 4.09 -2.31 5.52
N LEU A 63 3.40 -3.06 6.38
CA LEU A 63 3.82 -4.40 6.79
C LEU A 63 3.87 -5.36 5.59
N ALA A 64 2.83 -5.34 4.74
CA ALA A 64 2.81 -6.13 3.51
C ALA A 64 3.95 -5.72 2.56
N PHE A 65 4.19 -4.42 2.42
CA PHE A 65 5.29 -3.89 1.62
C PHE A 65 6.67 -4.35 2.11
N ILE A 66 6.93 -4.25 3.42
CA ILE A 66 8.19 -4.70 4.02
C ILE A 66 8.39 -6.20 3.77
N LYS A 67 7.32 -7.00 3.88
CA LYS A 67 7.36 -8.44 3.59
C LYS A 67 7.68 -8.73 2.12
N MET A 68 7.14 -7.95 1.19
CA MET A 68 7.47 -8.04 -0.25
C MET A 68 8.91 -7.59 -0.54
N TYR A 69 9.33 -6.46 0.02
CA TYR A 69 10.66 -5.88 -0.18
C TYR A 69 11.80 -6.73 0.40
N ARG A 70 11.57 -7.38 1.55
CA ARG A 70 12.55 -8.32 2.14
C ARG A 70 12.78 -9.58 1.32
N GLY A 71 12.00 -9.82 0.26
CA GLY A 71 12.12 -11.03 -0.56
C GLY A 71 11.70 -12.32 0.17
N ASP A 72 11.11 -12.21 1.36
CA ASP A 72 10.57 -13.38 2.10
C ASP A 72 9.46 -14.07 1.31
N MET A 73 8.79 -13.36 0.40
CA MET A 73 7.82 -13.92 -0.53
C MET A 73 8.47 -14.81 -1.62
N TYR A 74 9.65 -14.43 -2.11
CA TYR A 74 10.44 -15.26 -3.04
C TYR A 74 10.97 -16.50 -2.33
N LYS A 75 11.39 -16.35 -1.07
CA LYS A 75 11.93 -17.45 -0.26
C LYS A 75 10.85 -18.43 0.23
N SER A 76 9.60 -18.00 0.42
CA SER A 76 8.51 -18.92 0.77
C SER A 76 8.07 -19.77 -0.42
N LEU A 77 7.99 -19.18 -1.62
CA LEU A 77 7.67 -19.90 -2.86
C LEU A 77 8.72 -21.00 -3.16
N ASN A 78 10.00 -20.65 -3.10
CA ASN A 78 11.08 -21.59 -3.44
C ASN A 78 11.36 -22.64 -2.33
N LYS A 79 10.70 -22.55 -1.17
CA LYS A 79 10.84 -23.52 -0.06
C LYS A 79 9.74 -24.57 -0.07
N GLU A 80 8.62 -24.30 -0.76
CA GLU A 80 7.60 -25.29 -1.07
C GLU A 80 8.07 -26.19 -2.22
N ASP A 81 8.67 -25.63 -3.29
CA ASP A 81 9.22 -26.42 -4.42
C ASP A 81 10.31 -27.43 -3.99
N ILE A 82 11.21 -27.06 -3.06
CA ILE A 82 12.28 -27.96 -2.60
C ILE A 82 11.73 -29.13 -1.75
N LYS A 83 10.54 -28.99 -1.15
CA LYS A 83 9.94 -30.07 -0.34
C LYS A 83 9.22 -31.10 -1.20
N ASP A 84 8.64 -30.70 -2.32
CA ASP A 84 8.01 -31.62 -3.27
C ASP A 84 9.04 -32.51 -3.98
N ASP A 85 10.22 -31.97 -4.32
CA ASP A 85 11.30 -32.74 -4.96
C ASP A 85 12.03 -33.73 -4.02
N LEU A 86 11.89 -33.60 -2.70
CA LEU A 86 12.50 -34.50 -1.71
C LEU A 86 11.56 -35.63 -1.25
N GLN A 87 10.31 -35.64 -1.72
CA GLN A 87 9.31 -36.69 -1.45
C GLN A 87 9.01 -37.59 -2.66
N ASN A 88 9.67 -37.38 -3.82
CA ASN A 88 9.60 -38.26 -5.00
C ASN A 88 10.86 -39.13 -5.15
#